data_AF-A0ABD6E1D8-F1
#
_entry.id   AF-A0ABD6E1D8-F1
#
_cell.length_a   1.000
_cell.length_b   1.000
_cell.length_c   1.000
_cell.angle_alpha   90.00
_cell.angle_beta   90.00
_cell.angle_gamma   90.00
#
_symmetry.space_group_name_H-M   'P 1'
#
loop_
_entity.id
_entity.type
_entity.pdbx_description
1 polymer ?
#
loop_
_entity_poly.entity_id
_entity_poly.type
_entity_poly.pdbx_seq_one_letter_code
_entity_poly.pdbx_strand_id
1 'polypeptide(L)'
;MFKNNPILNNMIKSDKKILLFFFLLLTIIFAITIIINLYLKASSDIIIGFLNAALILIFILTGILSFHYYRMSGIISTKKMFKWFAIIAAVSSPVFTVILFLDTLSTTNDPNLYLGSIVSYMTFIGLYLGMFLAVFLILASFTFFSFGMIGILSALERGITPEILQNVSRITPNLSDSMKKKNNKIFLIYSILRWFFNIPYSLDTKTLTINTGKSKKHFPWSIYKKALIWQMLLGIVVIIYISLNPFFLESSSFQNLFNIATVIALFIPMIILPWYIFLRLDAKIKGPIKDYQLYGGVAYRMYRTFMTLGTILIIIRLALKNVDPQDVINTLPVFFLFFIVVILIITFVYFNYFENNLAEDVSERFNKLRLNYDK
;
A
#
# COMPACT_ATOMS: atom_id res chain seq x y z
N MET A 1 -3.17 -36.57 2.36
CA MET A 1 -3.60 -36.37 3.76
C MET A 1 -2.89 -35.12 4.30
N PHE A 2 -3.40 -33.91 4.00
CA PHE A 2 -2.81 -32.68 4.54
C PHE A 2 -3.27 -32.53 5.98
N LYS A 3 -2.38 -32.89 6.92
CA LYS A 3 -2.53 -32.70 8.36
C LYS A 3 -2.97 -31.24 8.60
N ASN A 4 -3.97 -31.02 9.47
CA ASN A 4 -4.37 -29.68 9.93
C ASN A 4 -3.12 -28.90 10.34
N ASN A 5 -2.65 -27.97 9.50
CA ASN A 5 -1.50 -27.13 9.81
C ASN A 5 -1.93 -26.15 10.91
N PRO A 6 -1.52 -26.35 12.18
CA PRO A 6 -2.00 -25.53 13.29
C PRO A 6 -1.57 -24.07 13.12
N ILE A 7 -0.47 -23.83 12.40
CA ILE A 7 0.05 -22.50 12.10
C ILE A 7 -0.93 -21.75 11.19
N LEU A 8 -1.40 -22.37 10.10
CA LEU A 8 -2.36 -21.75 9.17
C LEU A 8 -3.68 -21.42 9.87
N ASN A 9 -4.20 -22.33 10.70
CA ASN A 9 -5.44 -22.08 11.44
C ASN A 9 -5.29 -20.94 12.46
N ASN A 10 -4.13 -20.82 13.10
CA ASN A 10 -3.85 -19.70 14.00
C ASN A 10 -3.69 -18.38 13.23
N MET A 11 -3.06 -18.39 12.05
CA MET A 11 -2.95 -17.20 11.20
C MET A 11 -4.33 -16.72 10.72
N ILE A 12 -5.21 -17.61 10.27
CA ILE A 12 -6.58 -17.25 9.85
C ILE A 12 -7.38 -16.64 11.02
N LYS A 13 -7.21 -17.16 12.25
CA LYS A 13 -7.83 -16.57 13.44
C LYS A 13 -7.29 -15.17 13.73
N SER A 14 -5.98 -14.95 13.59
CA SER A 14 -5.35 -13.64 13.75
C SER A 14 -5.81 -12.65 12.66
N ASP A 15 -5.93 -13.09 11.42
CA ASP A 15 -6.39 -12.27 10.29
C ASP A 15 -7.81 -11.73 10.52
N LYS A 16 -8.71 -12.59 11.01
CA LYS A 16 -10.07 -12.17 11.38
C LYS A 16 -10.05 -11.12 12.48
N LYS A 17 -9.16 -11.24 13.46
CA LYS A 17 -9.01 -10.24 14.54
C LYS A 17 -8.46 -8.92 14.02
N ILE A 18 -7.46 -8.95 13.13
CA ILE A 18 -6.89 -7.75 12.50
C ILE A 18 -7.97 -7.01 11.70
N LEU A 19 -8.70 -7.74 10.83
CA LEU A 19 -9.78 -7.15 10.04
C LEU A 19 -10.92 -6.61 10.92
N LEU A 20 -11.38 -7.39 11.91
CA LEU A 20 -12.43 -6.94 12.82
C LEU A 20 -12.02 -5.68 13.58
N PHE A 21 -10.79 -5.63 14.10
CA PHE A 21 -10.26 -4.46 14.80
C PHE A 21 -10.19 -3.24 13.88
N PHE A 22 -9.67 -3.41 12.66
CA PHE A 22 -9.61 -2.35 11.66
C PHE A 22 -11.00 -1.79 11.32
N PHE A 23 -11.96 -2.67 10.99
CA PHE A 23 -13.32 -2.25 10.64
C PHE A 23 -14.05 -1.61 11.82
N LEU A 24 -13.83 -2.08 13.06
CA LEU A 24 -14.39 -1.47 14.25
C LEU A 24 -13.84 -0.07 14.50
N LEU A 25 -12.54 0.16 14.33
CA LEU A 25 -11.98 1.50 14.44
C LEU A 25 -12.50 2.42 13.31
N LEU A 26 -12.62 1.88 12.10
CA LEU A 26 -13.14 2.63 10.96
C LEU A 26 -14.60 3.05 11.18
N THR A 27 -15.46 2.18 11.69
CA THR A 27 -16.86 2.51 11.99
C THR A 27 -16.97 3.55 13.10
N ILE A 28 -16.13 3.46 14.15
CA ILE A 28 -16.07 4.47 15.21
C ILE A 28 -15.69 5.84 14.64
N ILE A 29 -14.66 5.91 13.79
CA ILE A 29 -14.20 7.18 13.21
C ILE A 29 -15.23 7.78 12.25
N PHE A 30 -15.92 6.96 11.46
CA PHE A 30 -17.05 7.44 10.65
C PHE A 30 -18.17 7.98 11.53
N ALA A 31 -18.53 7.30 12.63
CA ALA A 31 -19.54 7.79 13.56
C ALA A 31 -19.15 9.13 14.21
N ILE A 32 -17.90 9.25 14.67
CA ILE A 32 -17.37 10.51 15.23
C ILE A 32 -17.40 11.62 14.18
N THR A 33 -17.01 11.34 12.94
CA THR A 33 -17.01 12.32 11.85
C THR A 33 -18.43 12.81 11.55
N ILE A 34 -19.42 11.91 11.54
CA ILE A 34 -20.84 12.27 11.37
C ILE A 34 -21.31 13.17 12.51
N ILE A 35 -20.95 12.84 13.77
CA ILE A 35 -21.30 13.64 14.94
C ILE A 35 -20.66 15.04 14.84
N ILE A 36 -19.37 15.13 14.52
CA ILE A 36 -18.68 16.41 14.34
C ILE A 36 -19.37 17.25 13.26
N ASN A 37 -19.70 16.65 12.12
CA ASN A 37 -20.35 17.35 11.02
C ASN A 37 -21.76 17.86 11.41
N LEU A 38 -22.56 17.02 12.08
CA LEU A 38 -23.94 17.37 12.46
C LEU A 38 -24.01 18.40 13.60
N TYR A 39 -23.19 18.25 14.63
CA TYR A 39 -23.30 19.07 15.85
C TYR A 39 -22.41 20.31 15.84
N LEU A 40 -21.20 20.21 15.31
CA LEU A 40 -20.24 21.32 15.33
C LEU A 40 -20.29 22.18 14.07
N LYS A 41 -21.01 21.74 13.03
CA LYS A 41 -21.03 22.38 11.69
C LYS A 41 -19.60 22.74 11.23
N ALA A 42 -18.66 21.83 11.48
CA ALA A 42 -17.26 22.05 11.19
C ALA A 42 -17.06 22.29 9.69
N SER A 43 -16.07 23.11 9.34
CA SER A 43 -15.71 23.31 7.93
C SER A 43 -15.21 22.00 7.29
N SER A 44 -15.34 21.90 5.97
CA SER A 44 -14.84 20.78 5.17
C SER A 44 -13.38 20.45 5.48
N ASP A 45 -12.57 21.49 5.70
CA ASP A 45 -11.13 21.41 5.88
C ASP A 45 -10.78 20.68 7.18
N ILE A 46 -11.49 21.01 8.26
CA ILE A 46 -11.35 20.38 9.56
C ILE A 46 -11.77 18.91 9.47
N ILE A 47 -12.87 18.62 8.77
CA ILE A 47 -13.38 17.26 8.60
C ILE A 47 -12.39 16.40 7.82
N ILE A 48 -11.85 16.90 6.69
CA ILE A 48 -10.86 16.19 5.89
C ILE A 48 -9.57 15.99 6.69
N GLY A 49 -9.07 17.03 7.36
CA GLY A 49 -7.88 16.93 8.20
C GLY A 49 -8.04 15.90 9.32
N PHE A 50 -9.20 15.89 10.00
CA PHE A 50 -9.53 14.91 11.02
C PHE A 50 -9.58 13.49 10.45
N LEU A 51 -10.30 13.26 9.35
CA LEU A 51 -10.39 11.95 8.70
C LEU A 51 -9.00 11.41 8.31
N ASN A 52 -8.12 12.27 7.82
CA ASN A 52 -6.77 11.88 7.40
C ASN A 52 -5.92 11.45 8.60
N ALA A 53 -5.89 12.28 9.64
CA ALA A 53 -5.17 11.97 10.87
C ALA A 53 -5.72 10.70 11.53
N ALA A 54 -7.05 10.56 11.58
CA ALA A 54 -7.74 9.41 12.13
C ALA A 54 -7.40 8.14 11.34
N LEU A 55 -7.43 8.18 10.01
CA LEU A 55 -7.08 7.04 9.16
C LEU A 55 -5.62 6.59 9.37
N ILE A 56 -4.67 7.54 9.43
CA ILE A 56 -3.27 7.24 9.73
C ILE A 56 -3.16 6.57 11.10
N LEU A 57 -3.87 7.09 12.11
CA LEU A 57 -3.91 6.51 13.44
C LEU A 57 -4.49 5.08 13.44
N ILE A 58 -5.58 4.81 12.72
CA ILE A 58 -6.15 3.46 12.58
C ILE A 58 -5.08 2.50 12.05
N PHE A 59 -4.38 2.89 10.98
CA PHE A 59 -3.34 2.05 10.38
C PHE A 59 -2.17 1.83 11.34
N ILE A 60 -1.75 2.84 12.11
CA ILE A 60 -0.71 2.67 13.13
C ILE A 60 -1.17 1.70 14.22
N LEU A 61 -2.38 1.87 14.77
CA LEU A 61 -2.92 1.00 15.82
C LEU A 61 -3.09 -0.44 15.34
N THR A 62 -3.67 -0.61 14.14
CA THR A 62 -3.80 -1.91 13.48
C THR A 62 -2.43 -2.51 13.18
N GLY A 63 -1.45 -1.66 12.89
CA GLY A 63 -0.07 -2.04 12.65
C GLY A 63 0.69 -2.52 13.87
N ILE A 64 0.47 -1.89 15.02
CA ILE A 64 0.99 -2.38 16.31
C ILE A 64 0.42 -3.77 16.61
N LEU A 65 -0.89 -3.95 16.42
CA LEU A 65 -1.57 -5.24 16.60
C LEU A 65 -1.01 -6.30 15.63
N SER A 66 -0.91 -5.96 14.34
CA SER A 66 -0.38 -6.83 13.30
C SER A 66 1.07 -7.22 13.61
N PHE A 67 1.92 -6.24 13.91
CA PHE A 67 3.31 -6.44 14.29
C PHE A 67 3.44 -7.37 15.50
N HIS A 68 2.60 -7.19 16.53
CA HIS A 68 2.60 -8.07 17.69
C HIS A 68 2.30 -9.53 17.31
N TYR A 69 1.24 -9.77 16.52
CA TYR A 69 0.90 -11.12 16.06
C TYR A 69 2.00 -11.75 15.20
N TYR A 70 2.49 -11.04 14.20
CA TYR A 70 3.52 -11.55 13.29
C TYR A 70 4.88 -11.75 13.98
N ARG A 71 5.19 -10.94 14.99
CA ARG A 71 6.34 -11.17 15.87
C ARG A 71 6.19 -12.47 16.66
N MET A 72 5.03 -12.72 17.26
CA MET A 72 4.78 -13.96 18.02
C MET A 72 4.83 -15.21 17.13
N SER A 73 4.48 -15.08 15.85
CA SER A 73 4.64 -16.14 14.85
C SER A 73 6.08 -16.34 14.37
N GLY A 74 7.06 -15.57 14.86
CA GLY A 74 8.48 -15.70 14.48
C GLY A 74 8.83 -15.15 13.11
N ILE A 75 7.90 -14.45 12.45
CA ILE A 75 8.09 -13.91 11.09
C ILE A 75 8.99 -12.67 11.11
N ILE A 76 8.91 -11.87 12.18
CA ILE A 76 9.60 -10.56 12.28
C ILE A 76 10.66 -10.59 13.38
N SER A 77 11.90 -10.23 13.03
CA SER A 77 12.98 -9.99 13.99
C SER A 77 13.02 -8.53 14.45
N THR A 78 12.55 -8.27 15.67
CA THR A 78 12.49 -6.92 16.26
C THR A 78 13.87 -6.28 16.39
N LYS A 79 14.88 -7.05 16.83
CA LYS A 79 16.24 -6.57 17.05
C LYS A 79 16.86 -5.99 15.76
N LYS A 80 16.68 -6.67 14.63
CA LYS A 80 17.20 -6.20 13.34
C LYS A 80 16.51 -4.92 12.90
N MET A 81 15.19 -4.84 13.04
CA MET A 81 14.40 -3.67 12.65
C MET A 81 14.79 -2.43 13.45
N PHE A 82 14.80 -2.51 14.79
CA PHE A 82 15.17 -1.36 15.63
C PHE A 82 16.64 -0.96 15.48
N LYS A 83 17.53 -1.92 15.22
CA LYS A 83 18.93 -1.62 14.87
C LYS A 83 19.01 -0.75 13.62
N TRP A 84 18.25 -1.07 12.57
CA TRP A 84 18.22 -0.26 11.35
C TRP A 84 17.62 1.13 11.60
N PHE A 85 16.57 1.26 12.43
CA PHE A 85 16.04 2.58 12.79
C PHE A 85 17.08 3.42 13.51
N ALA A 86 17.78 2.85 14.48
CA ALA A 86 18.83 3.55 15.20
C ALA A 86 19.98 3.97 14.28
N ILE A 87 20.38 3.12 13.33
CA ILE A 87 21.41 3.47 12.34
C ILE A 87 20.94 4.62 11.45
N ILE A 88 19.74 4.53 10.88
CA ILE A 88 19.22 5.58 9.99
C ILE A 88 19.07 6.89 10.77
N ALA A 89 18.50 6.85 11.97
CA ALA A 89 18.36 8.03 12.83
C ALA A 89 19.73 8.62 13.19
N ALA A 90 20.72 7.80 13.56
CA ALA A 90 22.07 8.28 13.88
C ALA A 90 22.75 8.96 12.68
N VAL A 91 22.49 8.49 11.46
CA VAL A 91 23.07 9.06 10.23
C VAL A 91 22.34 10.32 9.79
N SER A 92 21.01 10.38 9.92
CA SER A 92 20.22 11.54 9.46
C SER A 92 20.22 12.70 10.45
N SER A 93 20.33 12.42 11.75
CA SER A 93 20.20 13.45 12.80
C SER A 93 21.26 14.54 12.75
N PRO A 94 22.56 14.26 12.46
CA PRO A 94 23.55 15.32 12.29
C PRO A 94 23.14 16.33 11.22
N VAL A 95 22.58 15.86 10.11
CA VAL A 95 22.15 16.72 9.00
C VAL A 95 21.02 17.66 9.44
N PHE A 96 19.97 17.11 10.05
CA PHE A 96 18.86 17.93 10.56
C PHE A 96 19.29 18.88 11.70
N THR A 97 20.22 18.43 12.55
CA THR A 97 20.77 19.25 13.64
C THR A 97 21.51 20.44 13.09
N VAL A 98 22.37 20.25 12.09
CA VAL A 98 23.11 21.35 11.45
C VAL A 98 22.15 22.33 10.79
N ILE A 99 21.14 21.84 10.06
CA ILE A 99 20.15 22.70 9.41
C ILE A 99 19.42 23.56 10.44
N LEU A 100 18.89 22.96 11.51
CA LEU A 100 18.15 23.71 12.54
C LEU A 100 19.07 24.62 13.36
N PHE A 101 20.31 24.21 13.60
CA PHE A 101 21.29 25.03 14.30
C PHE A 101 21.64 26.28 13.48
N LEU A 102 21.85 26.14 12.17
CA LEU A 102 22.09 27.27 11.26
C LEU A 102 20.86 28.19 11.17
N ASP A 103 19.66 27.62 11.11
CA ASP A 103 18.41 28.38 11.12
C ASP A 103 18.26 29.19 12.43
N THR A 104 18.55 28.57 13.57
CA THR A 104 18.54 29.22 14.89
C THR A 104 19.58 30.35 14.97
N LEU A 105 20.77 30.16 14.39
CA LEU A 105 21.79 31.20 14.31
C LEU A 105 21.38 32.38 13.41
N SER A 106 20.66 32.10 12.32
CA SER A 106 20.22 33.14 11.38
C SER A 106 19.09 34.02 11.93
N THR A 107 18.29 33.47 12.86
CA THR A 107 17.11 34.13 13.44
C THR A 107 17.41 34.85 14.76
N THR A 108 18.59 34.63 15.34
CA THR A 108 19.01 35.27 16.59
C THR A 108 19.74 36.59 16.30
N ASN A 109 19.31 37.66 16.97
CA ASN A 109 19.84 39.02 16.76
C ASN A 109 21.32 39.19 17.22
N ASP A 110 21.90 38.21 17.93
CA ASP A 110 23.28 38.25 18.42
C ASP A 110 24.02 36.91 18.16
N PRO A 111 24.51 36.68 16.93
CA PRO A 111 25.20 35.43 16.56
C PRO A 111 26.51 35.18 17.34
N ASN A 112 27.12 36.26 17.87
CA ASN A 112 28.37 36.18 18.62
C ASN A 112 28.20 35.62 20.05
N LEU A 113 26.99 35.61 20.62
CA LEU A 113 26.69 35.05 21.94
C LEU A 113 26.67 33.51 21.94
N TYR A 114 26.45 32.91 20.77
CA TYR A 114 26.39 31.45 20.59
C TYR A 114 27.70 30.83 20.09
N LEU A 115 28.59 31.58 19.42
CA LEU A 115 29.86 31.03 18.97
C LEU A 115 30.86 30.92 20.12
N GLY A 116 30.97 29.73 20.72
CA GLY A 116 32.00 29.39 21.71
C GLY A 116 31.54 29.31 23.17
N SER A 117 30.27 29.56 23.48
CA SER A 117 29.72 29.39 24.83
C SER A 117 29.39 27.92 25.13
N ILE A 118 29.52 27.48 26.39
CA ILE A 118 29.08 26.14 26.83
C ILE A 118 27.60 25.91 26.49
N VAL A 119 26.80 26.98 26.53
CA VAL A 119 25.38 26.97 26.18
C VAL A 119 25.16 26.49 24.75
N SER A 120 25.95 26.95 23.76
CA SER A 120 25.75 26.53 22.37
C SER A 120 26.11 25.07 22.12
N TYR A 121 27.15 24.55 22.79
CA TYR A 121 27.47 23.12 22.75
C TYR A 121 26.35 22.28 23.38
N MET A 122 25.79 22.71 24.50
CA MET A 122 24.66 22.02 25.13
C MET A 122 23.39 22.09 24.27
N THR A 123 23.11 23.23 23.63
CA THR A 123 22.01 23.37 22.68
C THR A 123 22.21 22.47 21.46
N PHE A 124 23.42 22.39 20.91
CA PHE A 124 23.72 21.52 19.77
C PHE A 124 23.53 20.04 20.12
N ILE A 125 24.04 19.58 21.28
CA ILE A 125 23.85 18.20 21.75
C ILE A 125 22.36 17.91 22.00
N GLY A 126 21.64 18.86 22.62
CA GLY A 126 20.20 18.75 22.84
C GLY A 126 19.40 18.63 21.54
N LEU A 127 19.70 19.48 20.54
CA LEU A 127 19.12 19.41 19.20
C LEU A 127 19.43 18.07 18.52
N TYR A 128 20.67 17.59 18.63
CA TYR A 128 21.06 16.29 18.07
C TYR A 128 20.26 15.13 18.65
N LEU A 129 20.16 15.05 19.98
CA LEU A 129 19.39 14.02 20.66
C LEU A 129 17.89 14.14 20.33
N GLY A 130 17.37 15.36 20.28
CA GLY A 130 15.98 15.63 19.87
C GLY A 130 15.70 15.16 18.45
N MET A 131 16.56 15.48 17.49
CA MET A 131 16.44 15.04 16.09
C MET A 131 16.57 13.53 15.95
N PHE A 132 17.48 12.90 16.72
CA PHE A 132 17.61 11.45 16.76
C PHE A 132 16.31 10.79 17.22
N LEU A 133 15.74 11.25 18.32
CA LEU A 133 14.48 10.73 18.82
C LEU A 133 13.34 10.99 17.82
N ALA A 134 13.26 12.19 17.24
CA ALA A 134 12.23 12.54 16.27
C ALA A 134 12.28 11.64 15.02
N VAL A 135 13.45 11.49 14.39
CA VAL A 135 13.60 10.62 13.21
C VAL A 135 13.31 9.16 13.58
N PHE A 136 13.79 8.69 14.72
CA PHE A 136 13.51 7.33 15.19
C PHE A 136 12.01 7.08 15.35
N LEU A 137 11.29 8.01 15.98
CA LEU A 137 9.84 7.93 16.19
C LEU A 137 9.06 8.02 14.87
N ILE A 138 9.50 8.85 13.92
CA ILE A 138 8.92 8.96 12.58
C ILE A 138 9.09 7.64 11.82
N LEU A 139 10.29 7.07 11.80
CA LEU A 139 10.55 5.76 11.17
C LEU A 139 9.73 4.64 11.81
N ALA A 140 9.64 4.62 13.14
CA ALA A 140 8.81 3.68 13.87
C ALA A 140 7.33 3.83 13.48
N SER A 141 6.82 5.06 13.44
CA SER A 141 5.44 5.38 13.08
C SER A 141 5.10 4.93 11.66
N PHE A 142 5.94 5.27 10.68
CA PHE A 142 5.75 4.82 9.28
C PHE A 142 5.85 3.30 9.13
N THR A 143 6.72 2.65 9.92
CA THR A 143 6.84 1.20 9.88
C THR A 143 5.61 0.53 10.47
N PHE A 144 5.11 1.00 11.61
CA PHE A 144 3.85 0.48 12.17
C PHE A 144 2.67 0.74 11.23
N PHE A 145 2.56 1.95 10.68
CA PHE A 145 1.59 2.25 9.62
C PHE A 145 1.65 1.23 8.48
N SER A 146 2.86 0.94 7.99
CA SER A 146 3.09 -0.05 6.93
C SER A 146 2.69 -1.46 7.35
N PHE A 147 3.01 -1.89 8.58
CA PHE A 147 2.54 -3.16 9.13
C PHE A 147 1.03 -3.23 9.22
N GLY A 148 0.34 -2.13 9.49
CA GLY A 148 -1.12 -2.09 9.54
C GLY A 148 -1.72 -2.28 8.16
N MET A 149 -1.26 -1.50 7.19
CA MET A 149 -1.70 -1.60 5.80
C MET A 149 -1.43 -2.98 5.21
N ILE A 150 -0.20 -3.50 5.34
CA ILE A 150 0.17 -4.82 4.83
C ILE A 150 -0.50 -5.95 5.63
N GLY A 151 -0.72 -5.77 6.93
CA GLY A 151 -1.44 -6.73 7.76
C GLY A 151 -2.87 -6.95 7.28
N ILE A 152 -3.59 -5.86 7.00
CA ILE A 152 -4.93 -5.90 6.40
C ILE A 152 -4.88 -6.51 5.00
N LEU A 153 -3.93 -6.08 4.17
CA LEU A 153 -3.76 -6.59 2.82
C LEU A 153 -3.55 -8.11 2.81
N SER A 154 -2.61 -8.60 3.63
CA SER A 154 -2.31 -10.03 3.76
C SER A 154 -3.52 -10.83 4.24
N ALA A 155 -4.30 -10.29 5.18
CA ALA A 155 -5.53 -10.94 5.65
C ALA A 155 -6.57 -11.05 4.53
N LEU A 156 -6.74 -10.00 3.72
CA LEU A 156 -7.61 -10.01 2.54
C LEU A 156 -7.12 -10.98 1.47
N GLU A 157 -5.82 -10.97 1.15
CA GLU A 157 -5.24 -11.84 0.12
C GLU A 157 -5.32 -13.33 0.49
N ARG A 158 -5.08 -13.69 1.76
CA ARG A 158 -5.31 -15.07 2.24
C ARG A 158 -6.76 -15.51 2.07
N GLY A 159 -7.69 -14.59 2.23
CA GLY A 159 -9.13 -14.78 2.04
C GLY A 159 -9.52 -14.96 0.57
N ILE A 160 -9.14 -14.01 -0.25
CA ILE A 160 -9.73 -13.78 -1.58
C ILE A 160 -8.91 -14.46 -2.68
N THR A 161 -7.57 -14.43 -2.60
CA THR A 161 -6.70 -14.90 -3.70
C THR A 161 -6.89 -16.39 -4.03
N PRO A 162 -7.00 -17.32 -3.05
CA PRO A 162 -7.28 -18.72 -3.36
C PRO A 162 -8.60 -18.92 -4.12
N GLU A 163 -9.63 -18.13 -3.78
CA GLU A 163 -10.94 -18.19 -4.41
C GLU A 163 -10.90 -17.61 -5.82
N ILE A 164 -10.16 -16.52 -6.03
CA ILE A 164 -9.87 -15.98 -7.37
C ILE A 164 -9.18 -17.03 -8.24
N LEU A 165 -8.12 -17.67 -7.76
CA LEU A 165 -7.40 -18.71 -8.50
C LEU A 165 -8.32 -19.88 -8.85
N GLN A 166 -9.16 -20.32 -7.91
CA GLN A 166 -10.13 -21.39 -8.15
C GLN A 166 -11.16 -20.97 -9.20
N ASN A 167 -11.70 -19.76 -9.12
CA ASN A 167 -12.65 -19.25 -10.10
C ASN A 167 -12.03 -19.07 -11.48
N VAL A 168 -10.76 -18.64 -11.55
CA VAL A 168 -10.00 -18.59 -12.80
C VAL A 168 -9.84 -19.99 -13.39
N SER A 169 -9.49 -21.01 -12.59
CA SER A 169 -9.38 -22.39 -13.10
C SER A 169 -10.69 -22.95 -13.66
N ARG A 170 -11.84 -22.35 -13.30
CA ARG A 170 -13.19 -22.75 -13.70
C ARG A 170 -13.72 -22.02 -14.94
N ILE A 171 -12.96 -21.09 -15.54
CA ILE A 171 -13.41 -20.35 -16.73
C ILE A 171 -13.43 -21.29 -17.94
N THR A 172 -14.56 -21.95 -18.17
CA THR A 172 -14.71 -22.84 -19.32
C THR A 172 -14.69 -22.04 -20.63
N PRO A 173 -13.90 -22.44 -21.65
CA PRO A 173 -13.81 -21.71 -22.93
C PRO A 173 -15.14 -21.68 -23.70
N ASN A 174 -15.99 -22.69 -23.52
CA ASN A 174 -17.33 -22.78 -24.12
C ASN A 174 -18.42 -22.83 -23.04
N LEU A 175 -18.80 -21.67 -22.51
CA LEU A 175 -20.07 -21.56 -21.79
C LEU A 175 -21.20 -21.67 -22.81
N SER A 176 -21.77 -22.87 -22.96
CA SER A 176 -23.03 -23.09 -23.67
C SER A 176 -24.06 -22.04 -23.23
N ASP A 177 -24.83 -21.48 -24.18
CA ASP A 177 -25.87 -20.48 -23.89
C ASP A 177 -26.91 -20.94 -22.84
N SER A 178 -26.96 -22.25 -22.56
CA SER A 178 -27.75 -22.83 -21.47
C SER A 178 -27.27 -22.46 -20.05
N MET A 179 -25.96 -22.28 -19.83
CA MET A 179 -25.41 -21.83 -18.54
C MET A 179 -25.54 -20.32 -18.32
N LYS A 180 -25.51 -19.50 -19.40
CA LYS A 180 -25.82 -18.07 -19.33
C LYS A 180 -27.22 -17.83 -18.73
N LYS A 181 -28.20 -18.66 -19.12
CA LYS A 181 -29.60 -18.52 -18.70
C LYS A 181 -29.86 -18.94 -17.24
N LYS A 182 -29.03 -19.83 -16.68
CA LYS A 182 -29.28 -20.47 -15.37
C LYS A 182 -28.60 -19.77 -14.19
N ASN A 183 -27.54 -18.97 -14.40
CA ASN A 183 -26.85 -18.30 -13.29
C ASN A 183 -26.05 -17.04 -13.70
N ASN A 184 -26.77 -15.92 -13.96
CA ASN A 184 -26.18 -14.64 -14.38
C ASN A 184 -25.02 -14.15 -13.50
N LYS A 185 -25.08 -14.38 -12.17
CA LYS A 185 -24.03 -13.93 -11.24
C LYS A 185 -22.68 -14.61 -11.50
N ILE A 186 -22.67 -15.92 -11.76
CA ILE A 186 -21.43 -16.68 -12.01
C ILE A 186 -20.82 -16.27 -13.34
N PHE A 187 -21.66 -16.07 -14.36
CA PHE A 187 -21.22 -15.60 -15.68
C PHE A 187 -20.56 -14.21 -15.59
N LEU A 188 -21.12 -13.29 -14.81
CA LEU A 188 -20.53 -11.98 -14.57
C LEU A 188 -19.16 -12.10 -13.89
N ILE A 189 -19.02 -12.93 -12.85
CA ILE A 189 -17.74 -13.14 -12.17
C ILE A 189 -16.68 -13.68 -13.14
N TYR A 190 -17.01 -14.66 -13.97
CA TYR A 190 -16.06 -15.20 -14.96
C TYR A 190 -15.69 -14.19 -16.03
N SER A 191 -16.67 -13.39 -16.48
CA SER A 191 -16.42 -12.30 -17.44
C SER A 191 -15.50 -11.25 -16.84
N ILE A 192 -15.72 -10.87 -15.57
CA ILE A 192 -14.88 -9.92 -14.84
C ILE A 192 -13.48 -10.48 -14.66
N LEU A 193 -13.31 -11.75 -14.25
CA LEU A 193 -12.00 -12.36 -14.06
C LEU A 193 -11.24 -12.51 -15.38
N ARG A 194 -11.92 -12.97 -16.42
CA ARG A 194 -11.33 -13.11 -17.76
C ARG A 194 -10.89 -11.77 -18.32
N TRP A 195 -11.75 -10.76 -18.19
CA TRP A 195 -11.41 -9.38 -18.46
C TRP A 195 -10.18 -9.04 -17.62
N PHE A 196 -10.29 -9.03 -16.30
CA PHE A 196 -9.25 -8.60 -15.35
C PHE A 196 -7.85 -9.17 -15.64
N PHE A 197 -7.75 -10.49 -15.80
CA PHE A 197 -6.49 -11.19 -16.11
C PHE A 197 -6.15 -11.24 -17.60
N ASN A 198 -6.96 -10.60 -18.46
CA ASN A 198 -6.81 -10.55 -19.92
C ASN A 198 -6.65 -11.94 -20.58
N ILE A 199 -7.33 -12.96 -20.07
CA ILE A 199 -7.14 -14.35 -20.49
C ILE A 199 -7.78 -14.59 -21.88
N PRO A 200 -7.02 -15.00 -22.91
CA PRO A 200 -7.55 -15.30 -24.24
C PRO A 200 -8.66 -16.36 -24.25
N TYR A 201 -9.54 -16.30 -25.25
CA TYR A 201 -10.65 -17.26 -25.43
C TYR A 201 -10.20 -18.70 -25.67
N SER A 202 -9.04 -18.86 -26.33
CA SER A 202 -8.48 -20.14 -26.76
C SER A 202 -7.76 -20.93 -25.67
N LEU A 203 -7.46 -20.34 -24.51
CA LEU A 203 -6.72 -21.03 -23.45
C LEU A 203 -7.66 -21.86 -22.57
N ASP A 204 -7.24 -23.09 -22.25
CA ASP A 204 -7.92 -23.93 -21.26
C ASP A 204 -7.45 -23.57 -19.86
N THR A 205 -8.28 -22.83 -19.11
CA THR A 205 -7.96 -22.39 -17.76
C THR A 205 -7.92 -23.52 -16.75
N LYS A 206 -8.43 -24.73 -17.05
CA LYS A 206 -8.33 -25.89 -16.16
C LYS A 206 -6.89 -26.35 -15.97
N THR A 207 -6.03 -26.01 -16.92
CA THR A 207 -4.58 -26.25 -16.85
C THR A 207 -3.85 -25.29 -15.91
N LEU A 208 -4.56 -24.43 -15.16
CA LEU A 208 -3.95 -23.54 -14.18
C LEU A 208 -3.09 -24.32 -13.19
N THR A 209 -1.81 -23.97 -13.17
CA THR A 209 -0.82 -24.45 -12.22
C THR A 209 -0.28 -23.27 -11.43
N ILE A 210 -0.05 -23.51 -10.13
CA ILE A 210 0.72 -22.61 -9.28
C ILE A 210 2.00 -23.33 -8.86
N ASN A 211 3.09 -22.59 -8.76
CA ASN A 211 4.35 -23.11 -8.27
C ASN A 211 4.81 -22.26 -7.09
N THR A 212 4.60 -22.76 -5.88
CA THR A 212 5.33 -22.27 -4.72
C THR A 212 6.74 -22.83 -4.76
N GLY A 213 7.61 -22.18 -5.53
CA GLY A 213 9.04 -22.40 -5.38
C GLY A 213 9.45 -22.18 -3.91
N LYS A 214 10.53 -22.84 -3.48
CA LYS A 214 11.08 -22.71 -2.12
C LYS A 214 11.12 -21.23 -1.68
N SER A 215 10.83 -20.96 -0.40
CA SER A 215 10.93 -19.62 0.19
C SER A 215 12.23 -18.94 -0.26
N LYS A 216 12.11 -17.76 -0.87
CA LYS A 216 13.27 -17.03 -1.39
C LYS A 216 14.03 -16.48 -0.20
N LYS A 217 15.28 -16.94 -0.01
CA LYS A 217 16.18 -16.44 1.04
C LYS A 217 16.69 -15.03 0.78
N HIS A 218 16.64 -14.57 -0.48
CA HIS A 218 17.16 -13.27 -0.90
C HIS A 218 16.02 -12.30 -1.24
N PHE A 219 16.23 -11.02 -0.92
CA PHE A 219 15.27 -9.95 -1.20
C PHE A 219 15.10 -9.76 -2.72
N PRO A 220 13.85 -9.73 -3.25
CA PRO A 220 13.59 -9.71 -4.68
C PRO A 220 13.69 -8.29 -5.28
N TRP A 221 14.90 -7.73 -5.35
CA TRP A 221 15.16 -6.36 -5.81
C TRP A 221 14.51 -5.98 -7.14
N SER A 222 14.51 -6.88 -8.13
CA SER A 222 13.92 -6.60 -9.45
C SER A 222 12.39 -6.47 -9.40
N ILE A 223 11.74 -7.26 -8.55
CA ILE A 223 10.28 -7.24 -8.36
C ILE A 223 9.90 -6.03 -7.51
N TYR A 224 10.66 -5.78 -6.44
CA TYR A 224 10.53 -4.60 -5.59
C TYR A 224 10.57 -3.30 -6.41
N LYS A 225 11.59 -3.10 -7.24
CA LYS A 225 11.71 -1.90 -8.10
C LYS A 225 10.52 -1.76 -9.04
N LYS A 226 10.05 -2.85 -9.66
CA LYS A 226 8.86 -2.82 -10.52
C LYS A 226 7.62 -2.38 -9.73
N ALA A 227 7.42 -2.92 -8.52
CA ALA A 227 6.28 -2.57 -7.67
C ALA A 227 6.30 -1.09 -7.29
N LEU A 228 7.47 -0.55 -6.95
CA LEU A 228 7.64 0.88 -6.67
C LEU A 228 7.26 1.73 -7.88
N ILE A 229 7.79 1.41 -9.06
CA ILE A 229 7.52 2.18 -10.28
C ILE A 229 6.03 2.21 -10.57
N TRP A 230 5.32 1.09 -10.46
CA TRP A 230 3.87 1.06 -10.68
C TRP A 230 3.09 1.89 -9.66
N GLN A 231 3.47 1.83 -8.38
CA GLN A 231 2.83 2.64 -7.34
C GLN A 231 3.10 4.13 -7.56
N MET A 232 4.34 4.50 -7.93
CA MET A 232 4.71 5.88 -8.25
C MET A 232 3.96 6.41 -9.46
N LEU A 233 3.88 5.63 -10.55
CA LEU A 233 3.14 6.01 -11.76
C LEU A 233 1.66 6.23 -11.45
N LEU A 234 1.04 5.33 -10.68
CA LEU A 234 -0.36 5.50 -10.28
C LEU A 234 -0.54 6.74 -9.38
N GLY A 235 0.40 7.01 -8.48
CA GLY A 235 0.35 8.20 -7.63
C GLY A 235 0.44 9.49 -8.43
N ILE A 236 1.38 9.56 -9.37
CA ILE A 236 1.52 10.70 -10.30
C ILE A 236 0.20 10.92 -11.05
N VAL A 237 -0.40 9.87 -11.60
CA VAL A 237 -1.69 9.96 -12.29
C VAL A 237 -2.80 10.48 -11.36
N VAL A 238 -2.88 10.00 -10.12
CA VAL A 238 -3.89 10.45 -9.14
C VAL A 238 -3.71 11.92 -8.77
N ILE A 239 -2.47 12.36 -8.50
CA ILE A 239 -2.20 13.76 -8.11
C ILE A 239 -2.49 14.69 -9.27
N ILE A 240 -2.04 14.33 -10.49
CA ILE A 240 -2.34 15.10 -11.68
C ILE A 240 -3.86 15.17 -11.89
N TYR A 241 -4.59 14.07 -11.71
CA TYR A 241 -6.04 14.10 -11.80
C TYR A 241 -6.69 15.07 -10.80
N ILE A 242 -6.32 14.98 -9.52
CA ILE A 242 -6.94 15.81 -8.47
C ILE A 242 -6.58 17.28 -8.66
N SER A 243 -5.32 17.58 -8.99
CA SER A 243 -4.85 18.95 -9.21
C SER A 243 -5.42 19.60 -10.48
N LEU A 244 -5.96 18.80 -11.41
CA LEU A 244 -6.50 19.28 -12.69
C LEU A 244 -8.00 19.12 -12.82
N ASN A 245 -8.69 18.61 -11.81
CA ASN A 245 -10.13 18.51 -11.90
C ASN A 245 -10.74 19.90 -11.60
N PRO A 246 -11.46 20.52 -12.56
CA PRO A 246 -12.06 21.84 -12.34
C PRO A 246 -13.04 21.84 -11.17
N PHE A 247 -13.76 20.72 -10.95
CA PHE A 247 -14.65 20.57 -9.80
C PHE A 247 -13.91 20.76 -8.48
N PHE A 248 -12.71 20.18 -8.36
CA PHE A 248 -11.90 20.27 -7.15
C PHE A 248 -11.25 21.65 -6.98
N LEU A 249 -10.84 22.29 -8.08
CA LEU A 249 -10.26 23.63 -8.06
C LEU A 249 -11.27 24.71 -7.66
N GLU A 250 -12.55 24.54 -8.01
CA GLU A 250 -13.62 25.47 -7.65
C GLU A 250 -14.14 25.25 -6.23
N SER A 251 -14.11 24.01 -5.72
CA SER A 251 -14.76 23.64 -4.46
C SER A 251 -13.86 23.67 -3.22
N SER A 252 -12.54 23.71 -3.38
CA SER A 252 -11.62 23.44 -2.28
C SER A 252 -10.29 24.17 -2.39
N SER A 253 -9.71 24.53 -1.23
CA SER A 253 -8.37 25.10 -1.18
C SER A 253 -7.34 24.10 -1.72
N PHE A 254 -6.26 24.62 -2.33
CA PHE A 254 -5.19 23.78 -2.88
C PHE A 254 -4.63 22.81 -1.84
N GLN A 255 -4.44 23.26 -0.58
CA GLN A 255 -3.98 22.41 0.53
C GLN A 255 -4.91 21.22 0.80
N ASN A 256 -6.23 21.39 0.73
CA ASN A 256 -7.18 20.29 0.89
C ASN A 256 -7.06 19.26 -0.24
N LEU A 257 -6.81 19.72 -1.47
CA LEU A 257 -6.61 18.83 -2.61
C LEU A 257 -5.39 17.93 -2.41
N PHE A 258 -4.29 18.46 -1.84
CA PHE A 258 -3.14 17.63 -1.46
C PHE A 258 -3.45 16.68 -0.32
N ASN A 259 -4.22 17.12 0.68
CA ASN A 259 -4.66 16.25 1.76
C ASN A 259 -5.48 15.07 1.23
N ILE A 260 -6.44 15.32 0.32
CA ILE A 260 -7.21 14.28 -0.36
C ILE A 260 -6.31 13.38 -1.20
N ALA A 261 -5.41 13.96 -2.00
CA ALA A 261 -4.47 13.22 -2.83
C ALA A 261 -3.58 12.31 -1.98
N THR A 262 -3.15 12.77 -0.81
CA THR A 262 -2.31 12.02 0.13
C THR A 262 -3.05 10.78 0.62
N VAL A 263 -4.32 10.93 1.02
CA VAL A 263 -5.14 9.80 1.46
C VAL A 263 -5.30 8.76 0.37
N ILE A 264 -5.67 9.19 -0.83
CA ILE A 264 -5.86 8.27 -1.96
C ILE A 264 -4.53 7.57 -2.28
N ALA A 265 -3.43 8.31 -2.24
CA ALA A 265 -2.09 7.80 -2.43
C ALA A 265 -1.69 6.75 -1.38
N LEU A 266 -2.16 6.86 -0.13
CA LEU A 266 -1.94 5.82 0.88
C LEU A 266 -2.57 4.48 0.47
N PHE A 267 -3.67 4.46 -0.27
CA PHE A 267 -4.33 3.20 -0.70
C PHE A 267 -3.69 2.57 -1.95
N ILE A 268 -2.80 3.26 -2.65
CA ILE A 268 -2.15 2.75 -3.86
C ILE A 268 -1.42 1.41 -3.63
N PRO A 269 -0.62 1.21 -2.55
CA PRO A 269 -0.03 -0.09 -2.26
C PRO A 269 -1.05 -1.21 -2.11
N MET A 270 -2.22 -0.94 -1.50
CA MET A 270 -3.31 -1.93 -1.38
C MET A 270 -3.90 -2.32 -2.73
N ILE A 271 -3.82 -1.44 -3.73
CA ILE A 271 -4.27 -1.75 -5.09
C ILE A 271 -3.18 -2.51 -5.84
N ILE A 272 -1.90 -2.11 -5.74
CA ILE A 272 -0.82 -2.63 -6.61
C ILE A 272 -0.18 -3.91 -6.07
N LEU A 273 0.08 -3.99 -4.77
CA LEU A 273 0.81 -5.11 -4.17
C LEU A 273 0.10 -6.46 -4.32
N PRO A 274 -1.25 -6.57 -4.27
CA PRO A 274 -1.91 -7.85 -4.46
C PRO A 274 -1.62 -8.56 -5.76
N TRP A 275 -1.21 -7.83 -6.81
CA TRP A 275 -0.89 -8.47 -8.08
C TRP A 275 0.42 -9.26 -8.01
N TYR A 276 1.33 -8.87 -7.12
CA TYR A 276 2.63 -9.50 -6.97
C TYR A 276 2.53 -10.89 -6.34
N ILE A 277 1.44 -11.23 -5.65
CA ILE A 277 1.22 -12.59 -5.17
C ILE A 277 1.09 -13.58 -6.34
N PHE A 278 0.41 -13.20 -7.43
CA PHE A 278 0.26 -14.05 -8.61
C PHE A 278 1.60 -14.27 -9.32
N LEU A 279 2.48 -13.27 -9.29
CA LEU A 279 3.85 -13.40 -9.78
C LEU A 279 4.66 -14.32 -8.87
N ARG A 280 4.51 -14.19 -7.54
CA ARG A 280 5.23 -15.02 -6.56
C ARG A 280 4.84 -16.48 -6.62
N LEU A 281 3.55 -16.75 -6.81
CA LEU A 281 2.96 -18.08 -7.01
C LEU A 281 3.22 -18.66 -8.40
N ASP A 282 3.82 -17.88 -9.30
CA ASP A 282 4.03 -18.23 -10.71
C ASP A 282 2.76 -18.83 -11.35
N ALA A 283 1.62 -18.17 -11.10
CA ALA A 283 0.32 -18.66 -11.53
C ALA A 283 0.20 -18.61 -13.06
N LYS A 284 0.13 -19.79 -13.68
CA LYS A 284 0.24 -19.99 -15.13
C LYS A 284 -0.85 -20.90 -15.67
N ILE A 285 -1.36 -20.56 -16.84
CA ILE A 285 -2.24 -21.41 -17.65
C ILE A 285 -1.40 -21.96 -18.80
N LYS A 286 -1.44 -23.27 -19.05
CA LYS A 286 -0.67 -23.88 -20.15
C LYS A 286 -1.18 -23.34 -21.49
N GLY A 287 -0.25 -22.82 -22.30
CA GLY A 287 -0.53 -22.36 -23.64
C GLY A 287 0.05 -23.29 -24.70
N PRO A 288 -0.37 -23.18 -25.97
CA PRO A 288 0.16 -24.02 -27.04
C PRO A 288 1.63 -23.74 -27.37
N ILE A 289 2.09 -22.48 -27.19
CA ILE A 289 3.46 -22.04 -27.51
C ILE A 289 4.22 -21.61 -26.24
N LYS A 290 3.53 -20.88 -25.36
CA LYS A 290 4.11 -20.37 -24.11
C LYS A 290 3.04 -20.33 -23.03
N ASP A 291 3.42 -20.67 -21.81
CA ASP A 291 2.54 -20.55 -20.65
C ASP A 291 2.10 -19.10 -20.43
N TYR A 292 0.80 -18.92 -20.22
CA TYR A 292 0.19 -17.63 -19.95
C TYR A 292 0.26 -17.33 -18.45
N GLN A 293 1.10 -16.38 -18.06
CA GLN A 293 1.21 -15.91 -16.67
C GLN A 293 0.08 -14.93 -16.35
N LEU A 294 -0.69 -15.21 -15.30
CA LEU A 294 -1.80 -14.34 -14.85
C LEU A 294 -1.33 -12.91 -14.52
N TYR A 295 -0.19 -12.78 -13.85
CA TYR A 295 0.42 -11.48 -13.56
C TYR A 295 0.69 -10.66 -14.83
N GLY A 296 1.12 -11.31 -15.92
CA GLY A 296 1.40 -10.63 -17.19
C GLY A 296 0.16 -9.97 -17.77
N GLY A 297 -1.00 -10.63 -17.67
CA GLY A 297 -2.27 -10.07 -18.10
C GLY A 297 -2.71 -8.84 -17.30
N VAL A 298 -2.58 -8.90 -15.97
CA VAL A 298 -2.89 -7.77 -15.08
C VAL A 298 -1.93 -6.61 -15.32
N ALA A 299 -0.63 -6.88 -15.40
CA ALA A 299 0.39 -5.87 -15.64
C ALA A 299 0.18 -5.16 -17.00
N TYR A 300 -0.13 -5.90 -18.06
CA TYR A 300 -0.44 -5.33 -19.37
C TYR A 300 -1.66 -4.41 -19.31
N ARG A 301 -2.69 -4.81 -18.57
CA ARG A 301 -3.88 -3.99 -18.41
C ARG A 301 -3.62 -2.72 -17.61
N MET A 302 -2.93 -2.84 -16.49
CA MET A 302 -2.54 -1.67 -15.69
C MET A 302 -1.73 -0.69 -16.52
N TYR A 303 -0.76 -1.18 -17.31
CA TYR A 303 -0.01 -0.36 -18.25
C TYR A 303 -0.95 0.42 -19.19
N ARG A 304 -1.86 -0.28 -19.87
CA ARG A 304 -2.79 0.33 -20.81
C ARG A 304 -3.69 1.36 -20.14
N THR A 305 -4.25 1.05 -18.98
CA THR A 305 -5.10 1.98 -18.21
C THR A 305 -4.32 3.22 -17.79
N PHE A 306 -3.09 3.06 -17.28
CA PHE A 306 -2.26 4.20 -16.85
C PHE A 306 -1.80 5.06 -18.01
N MET A 307 -1.44 4.46 -19.15
CA MET A 307 -1.13 5.21 -20.37
C MET A 307 -2.34 6.02 -20.83
N THR A 308 -3.52 5.40 -20.93
CA THR A 308 -4.75 6.09 -21.33
C THR A 308 -5.11 7.22 -20.36
N LEU A 309 -5.11 6.96 -19.05
CA LEU A 309 -5.39 7.99 -18.04
C LEU A 309 -4.36 9.11 -18.10
N GLY A 310 -3.07 8.78 -18.19
CA GLY A 310 -2.00 9.77 -18.33
C GLY A 310 -2.20 10.67 -19.55
N THR A 311 -2.55 10.11 -20.71
CA THR A 311 -2.83 10.91 -21.91
C THR A 311 -4.03 11.84 -21.72
N ILE A 312 -5.14 11.33 -21.16
CA ILE A 312 -6.34 12.15 -20.90
C ILE A 312 -5.99 13.31 -19.95
N LEU A 313 -5.20 13.05 -18.91
CA LEU A 313 -4.79 14.06 -17.95
C LEU A 313 -3.89 15.14 -18.54
N ILE A 314 -2.96 14.77 -19.43
CA ILE A 314 -2.13 15.74 -20.15
C ILE A 314 -3.00 16.64 -21.02
N ILE A 315 -3.99 16.08 -21.72
CA ILE A 315 -4.94 16.84 -22.56
C ILE A 315 -5.75 17.81 -21.69
N ILE A 316 -6.27 17.35 -20.55
CA ILE A 316 -7.00 18.21 -19.61
C ILE A 316 -6.10 19.32 -19.05
N ARG A 317 -4.82 19.04 -18.73
CA ARG A 317 -3.88 20.09 -18.29
C ARG A 317 -3.73 21.18 -19.33
N LEU A 318 -3.50 20.81 -20.58
CA LEU A 318 -3.30 21.76 -21.67
C LEU A 318 -4.54 22.65 -21.88
N ALA A 319 -5.72 22.18 -21.47
CA ALA A 319 -6.96 22.93 -21.52
C ALA A 319 -7.19 23.89 -20.33
N LEU A 320 -6.47 23.76 -19.21
CA LEU A 320 -6.69 24.54 -17.98
C LEU A 320 -5.60 25.60 -17.77
N LYS A 321 -5.99 26.88 -17.84
CA LYS A 321 -5.09 28.05 -17.79
C LYS A 321 -4.91 28.68 -16.39
N ASN A 322 -5.64 28.21 -15.37
CA ASN A 322 -5.91 28.98 -14.16
C ASN A 322 -5.23 28.46 -12.87
N VAL A 323 -4.04 27.85 -12.95
CA VAL A 323 -3.32 27.42 -11.74
C VAL A 323 -2.05 28.25 -11.60
N ASP A 324 -1.89 28.91 -10.45
CA ASP A 324 -0.67 29.65 -10.13
C ASP A 324 0.54 28.70 -10.07
N PRO A 325 1.59 28.92 -10.91
CA PRO A 325 2.74 28.03 -10.97
C PRO A 325 3.50 27.89 -9.65
N GLN A 326 3.48 28.94 -8.82
CA GLN A 326 4.26 29.02 -7.59
C GLN A 326 3.76 28.03 -6.53
N ASP A 327 2.44 27.89 -6.37
CA ASP A 327 1.85 26.96 -5.41
C ASP A 327 2.17 25.51 -5.78
N VAL A 328 2.16 25.20 -7.07
CA VAL A 328 2.54 23.88 -7.59
C VAL A 328 4.00 23.58 -7.28
N ILE A 329 4.92 24.52 -7.51
CA ILE A 329 6.36 24.32 -7.29
C ILE A 329 6.69 24.11 -5.81
N ASN A 330 5.99 24.78 -4.89
CA ASN A 330 6.27 24.68 -3.46
C ASN A 330 5.69 23.41 -2.82
N THR A 331 4.47 23.02 -3.18
CA THR A 331 3.75 21.95 -2.47
C THR A 331 3.98 20.57 -3.08
N LEU A 332 4.12 20.50 -4.41
CA LEU A 332 4.24 19.23 -5.13
C LEU A 332 5.52 18.42 -4.78
N PRO A 333 6.72 19.03 -4.60
CA PRO A 333 7.91 18.27 -4.22
C PRO A 333 7.80 17.64 -2.83
N VAL A 334 7.21 18.37 -1.86
CA VAL A 334 7.00 17.87 -0.49
C VAL A 334 6.06 16.67 -0.51
N PHE A 335 4.98 16.76 -1.27
CA PHE A 335 4.06 15.65 -1.49
C PHE A 335 4.79 14.44 -2.08
N PHE A 336 5.54 14.63 -3.18
CA PHE A 336 6.22 13.52 -3.85
C PHE A 336 7.25 12.86 -2.94
N LEU A 337 8.01 13.66 -2.19
CA LEU A 337 8.97 13.15 -1.22
C LEU A 337 8.27 12.28 -0.16
N PHE A 338 7.20 12.79 0.45
CA PHE A 338 6.40 12.03 1.42
C PHE A 338 5.87 10.73 0.82
N PHE A 339 5.24 10.82 -0.36
CA PHE A 339 4.65 9.68 -1.04
C PHE A 339 5.68 8.60 -1.40
N ILE A 340 6.85 9.01 -1.90
CA ILE A 340 7.96 8.10 -2.21
C ILE A 340 8.43 7.38 -0.95
N VAL A 341 8.67 8.11 0.14
CA VAL A 341 9.12 7.52 1.42
C VAL A 341 8.10 6.51 1.93
N VAL A 342 6.82 6.86 1.93
CA VAL A 342 5.74 5.98 2.39
C VAL A 342 5.66 4.71 1.55
N ILE A 343 5.63 4.83 0.22
CA ILE A 343 5.60 3.65 -0.67
C ILE A 343 6.84 2.77 -0.50
N LEU A 344 8.03 3.37 -0.37
CA LEU A 344 9.27 2.63 -0.17
C LEU A 344 9.17 1.74 1.07
N ILE A 345 8.73 2.31 2.20
CA ILE A 345 8.61 1.57 3.46
C ILE A 345 7.53 0.48 3.36
N ILE A 346 6.34 0.79 2.82
CA ILE A 346 5.24 -0.17 2.69
C ILE A 346 5.64 -1.35 1.80
N THR A 347 6.21 -1.05 0.64
CA THR A 347 6.66 -2.06 -0.34
C THR A 347 7.79 -2.90 0.26
N PHE A 348 8.71 -2.28 0.99
CA PHE A 348 9.79 -3.00 1.68
C PHE A 348 9.23 -3.95 2.72
N VAL A 349 8.29 -3.50 3.56
CA VAL A 349 7.64 -4.35 4.58
C VAL A 349 6.94 -5.54 3.93
N TYR A 350 6.23 -5.35 2.82
CA TYR A 350 5.57 -6.43 2.07
C TYR A 350 6.55 -7.51 1.59
N PHE A 351 7.56 -7.13 0.79
CA PHE A 351 8.50 -8.09 0.21
C PHE A 351 9.45 -8.71 1.24
N ASN A 352 9.78 -8.00 2.32
CA ASN A 352 10.72 -8.49 3.31
C ASN A 352 10.08 -9.42 4.37
N TYR A 353 8.82 -9.18 4.75
CA TYR A 353 8.20 -9.91 5.87
C TYR A 353 6.97 -10.75 5.48
N PHE A 354 6.20 -10.35 4.46
CA PHE A 354 4.88 -10.94 4.19
C PHE A 354 4.84 -11.85 2.96
N GLU A 355 5.46 -11.44 1.85
CA GLU A 355 5.32 -12.10 0.53
C GLU A 355 5.51 -13.63 0.59
N ASN A 356 6.56 -14.10 1.26
CA ASN A 356 6.87 -15.53 1.34
C ASN A 356 5.79 -16.33 2.09
N ASN A 357 5.43 -15.90 3.30
CA ASN A 357 4.42 -16.61 4.11
C ASN A 357 3.05 -16.54 3.45
N LEU A 358 2.70 -15.38 2.89
CA LEU A 358 1.44 -15.19 2.18
C LEU A 358 1.32 -16.14 0.97
N ALA A 359 2.39 -16.29 0.19
CA ALA A 359 2.39 -17.20 -0.97
C ALA A 359 2.24 -18.66 -0.54
N GLU A 360 2.88 -19.07 0.54
CA GLU A 360 2.74 -20.42 1.10
C GLU A 360 1.29 -20.67 1.58
N ASP A 361 0.72 -19.74 2.36
CA ASP A 361 -0.64 -19.83 2.88
C ASP A 361 -1.69 -19.89 1.75
N VAL A 362 -1.57 -19.01 0.75
CA VAL A 362 -2.48 -18.95 -0.40
C VAL A 362 -2.41 -20.24 -1.22
N SER A 363 -1.21 -20.78 -1.44
CA SER A 363 -1.02 -22.04 -2.15
C SER A 363 -1.60 -23.23 -1.40
N GLU A 364 -1.35 -23.34 -0.09
CA GLU A 364 -1.91 -24.42 0.74
C GLU A 364 -3.44 -24.39 0.67
N ARG A 365 -4.05 -23.21 0.78
CA ARG A 365 -5.51 -23.05 0.72
C ARG A 365 -6.07 -23.34 -0.67
N PHE A 366 -5.42 -22.88 -1.74
CA PHE A 366 -5.83 -23.19 -3.11
C PHE A 366 -5.79 -24.70 -3.39
N ASN A 367 -4.73 -25.40 -2.97
CA ASN A 367 -4.60 -26.84 -3.16
C ASN A 367 -5.69 -27.61 -2.40
N LYS A 368 -6.04 -27.20 -1.16
CA LYS A 368 -7.18 -27.77 -0.41
C LYS A 368 -8.51 -27.55 -1.15
N LEU A 369 -8.74 -26.35 -1.68
CA LEU A 369 -9.95 -26.01 -2.43
C LEU A 369 -10.05 -26.82 -3.74
N ARG A 370 -8.92 -27.13 -4.39
CA ARG A 370 -8.86 -27.97 -5.59
C ARG A 370 -9.17 -29.43 -5.28
N LEU A 371 -8.54 -30.00 -4.24
CA LEU A 371 -8.76 -31.40 -3.83
C LEU A 371 -10.20 -31.70 -3.39
N ASN A 372 -10.87 -30.75 -2.75
CA ASN A 372 -12.28 -30.91 -2.37
C ASN A 372 -13.24 -30.85 -3.56
N TYR A 373 -12.78 -30.41 -4.73
CA TYR A 373 -13.59 -30.29 -5.94
C TYR A 373 -13.41 -31.51 -6.86
N ASP A 374 -12.23 -32.14 -6.85
CA ASP A 374 -11.97 -33.37 -7.61
C ASP A 374 -12.58 -34.62 -6.95
N LYS A 375 -13.19 -34.47 -5.76
CA LYS A 375 -14.04 -35.46 -5.08
C LYS A 375 -15.50 -35.14 -5.35
#